data_AF-A0A7J7KTZ5-F1
#
_entry.id   AF-A0A7J7KTZ5-F1
#
_cell.length_a   1.000
_cell.length_b   1.000
_cell.length_c   1.000
_cell.angle_alpha   90.00
_cell.angle_beta   90.00
_cell.angle_gamma   90.00
#
_symmetry.space_group_name_H-M   'P 1'
#
loop_
_entity.id
_entity.type
_entity.pdbx_description
1 polymer ?
#
loop_
_entity_poly.entity_id
_entity_poly.type
_entity_poly.pdbx_seq_one_letter_code
_entity_poly.pdbx_strand_id
1 'polypeptide(L)'
;MRHAAQCVGRALRGKTDYGIMCFADKRFARMDKKGKLPKWIQEQMGSDVLNLSTDECVQICKRFLRKMAQPFPREDQLGLSLLSSEQLQREETQSKIEHKIQKVEVTIS
;
A
#
# COMPACT_ATOMS: atom_id res chain seq x y z
N MET A 1 -8.86 -10.44 -12.72
CA MET A 1 -7.88 -9.48 -12.17
C MET A 1 -6.61 -10.10 -11.63
N ARG A 2 -6.51 -11.44 -11.54
CA ARG A 2 -5.31 -12.13 -11.03
C ARG A 2 -4.02 -11.75 -11.77
N HIS A 3 -4.00 -11.77 -13.10
CA HIS A 3 -2.80 -11.40 -13.87
C HIS A 3 -2.37 -9.94 -13.65
N ALA A 4 -3.30 -9.00 -13.66
CA ALA A 4 -3.01 -7.59 -13.41
C ALA A 4 -2.41 -7.37 -12.02
N ALA A 5 -3.01 -7.96 -10.99
CA ALA A 5 -2.49 -7.89 -9.61
C ALA A 5 -1.10 -8.52 -9.46
N GLN A 6 -0.85 -9.63 -10.17
CA GLN A 6 0.44 -10.31 -10.15
C GLN A 6 1.55 -9.46 -10.79
N CYS A 7 1.28 -8.81 -11.91
CA CYS A 7 2.25 -7.91 -12.55
C CYS A 7 2.57 -6.71 -11.66
N VAL A 8 1.52 -6.10 -11.10
CA VAL A 8 1.65 -4.92 -10.24
C VAL A 8 2.40 -5.23 -8.94
N GLY A 9 2.18 -6.41 -8.35
CA GLY A 9 2.88 -6.85 -7.15
C GLY A 9 4.38 -7.06 -7.30
N ARG A 10 4.93 -7.10 -8.53
CA ARG A 10 6.38 -7.22 -8.77
C ARG A 10 7.16 -5.92 -8.61
N ALA A 11 6.47 -4.78 -8.55
CA ALA A 11 7.13 -3.47 -8.50
C ALA A 11 7.67 -3.10 -7.11
N LEU A 12 7.22 -3.78 -6.05
CA LEU A 12 7.68 -3.56 -4.68
C LEU A 12 8.40 -4.82 -4.17
N ARG A 13 9.61 -4.67 -3.60
CA ARG A 13 10.38 -5.81 -3.05
C ARG A 13 10.60 -5.69 -1.53
N GLY A 14 10.61 -4.48 -0.99
CA GLY A 14 10.75 -4.22 0.44
C GLY A 14 10.05 -2.95 0.90
N LYS A 15 10.07 -2.69 2.21
CA LYS A 15 9.42 -1.50 2.81
C LYS A 15 10.10 -0.17 2.47
N THR A 16 11.33 -0.23 1.98
CA THR A 16 12.09 0.93 1.50
C THR A 16 11.85 1.22 0.03
N ASP A 17 11.24 0.28 -0.71
CA ASP A 17 10.94 0.49 -2.11
C ASP A 17 9.66 1.28 -2.26
N TYR A 18 9.65 2.16 -3.27
CA TYR A 18 8.46 2.86 -3.70
C TYR A 18 8.32 2.70 -5.22
N GLY A 19 7.07 2.68 -5.68
CA GLY A 19 6.76 2.49 -7.09
C GLY A 19 5.43 3.12 -7.44
N ILE A 20 5.29 3.48 -8.70
CA ILE A 20 4.03 3.99 -9.27
C ILE A 20 3.40 2.86 -10.06
N MET A 21 2.11 2.63 -9.83
CA MET A 21 1.31 1.61 -10.49
C MET A 21 0.11 2.29 -11.15
N CYS A 22 0.10 2.38 -12.48
CA CYS A 22 -0.96 3.05 -13.23
C CYS A 22 -1.90 2.03 -13.90
N PHE A 23 -3.20 2.12 -13.59
CA PHE A 23 -4.24 1.35 -14.27
C PHE A 23 -4.91 2.21 -15.35
N ALA A 24 -4.43 2.09 -16.60
CA ALA A 24 -4.82 2.95 -17.71
C ALA A 24 -6.16 2.55 -18.40
N ASP A 25 -7.16 2.10 -17.64
CA ASP A 25 -8.47 1.75 -18.19
C ASP A 25 -9.59 2.03 -17.16
N LYS A 26 -10.65 2.72 -17.61
CA LYS A 26 -11.79 3.14 -16.77
C LYS A 26 -12.47 1.98 -16.05
N ARG A 27 -12.40 0.75 -16.58
CA ARG A 27 -12.99 -0.45 -15.98
C ARG A 27 -12.37 -0.78 -14.62
N PHE A 28 -11.11 -0.41 -14.37
CA PHE A 28 -10.46 -0.66 -13.08
C PHE A 28 -11.06 0.17 -11.93
N ALA A 29 -11.78 1.26 -12.22
CA ALA A 29 -12.48 2.05 -11.20
C ALA A 29 -13.78 1.39 -10.72
N ARG A 30 -14.34 0.42 -11.46
CA ARG A 30 -15.60 -0.25 -11.11
C ARG A 30 -15.37 -1.24 -9.96
N MET A 31 -16.34 -1.35 -9.06
CA MET A 31 -16.24 -2.21 -7.88
C MET A 31 -16.06 -3.70 -8.20
N ASP A 32 -16.65 -4.19 -9.29
CA ASP A 32 -16.49 -5.59 -9.75
C ASP A 32 -15.05 -5.94 -10.15
N LYS A 33 -14.25 -4.92 -10.46
CA LYS A 33 -12.84 -5.02 -10.85
C LYS A 33 -11.91 -4.65 -9.71
N LYS A 34 -12.11 -3.48 -9.11
CA LYS A 34 -11.35 -2.97 -7.96
C LYS A 34 -11.41 -3.93 -6.77
N GLY A 35 -12.60 -4.47 -6.47
CA GLY A 35 -12.81 -5.40 -5.36
C GLY A 35 -12.06 -6.73 -5.52
N LYS A 36 -11.61 -7.07 -6.74
CA LYS A 36 -10.82 -8.28 -7.02
C LYS A 36 -9.31 -8.07 -6.89
N LEU A 37 -8.85 -6.87 -6.58
CA LEU A 37 -7.45 -6.60 -6.29
C LEU A 37 -7.12 -6.99 -4.83
N PRO A 38 -5.88 -7.28 -4.48
CA PRO A 38 -5.49 -7.46 -3.08
C PRO A 38 -5.80 -6.23 -2.22
N LYS A 39 -6.18 -6.43 -0.95
CA LYS A 39 -6.62 -5.33 -0.07
C LYS A 39 -5.60 -4.20 0.08
N TRP A 40 -4.32 -4.54 0.18
CA TRP A 40 -3.24 -3.54 0.27
C TRP A 40 -3.20 -2.59 -0.94
N ILE A 41 -3.60 -3.03 -2.14
CA ILE A 41 -3.73 -2.15 -3.32
C ILE A 41 -5.02 -1.34 -3.21
N GLN A 42 -6.13 -1.98 -2.82
CA GLN A 42 -7.43 -1.32 -2.70
C GLN A 42 -7.41 -0.14 -1.71
N GLU A 43 -6.69 -0.29 -0.60
CA GLU A 43 -6.51 0.74 0.43
C GLU A 43 -5.81 1.99 -0.11
N GLN A 44 -4.91 1.84 -1.10
CA GLN A 44 -4.23 2.96 -1.74
C GLN A 44 -5.05 3.57 -2.89
N MET A 45 -6.11 2.90 -3.34
CA MET A 45 -7.01 3.40 -4.39
C MET A 45 -8.16 4.22 -3.80
N GLY A 46 -7.83 5.35 -3.16
CA GLY A 46 -8.81 6.32 -2.65
C GLY A 46 -9.62 7.01 -3.76
N SER A 47 -10.64 7.79 -3.40
CA SER A 47 -11.45 8.60 -4.35
C SER A 47 -10.58 9.53 -5.19
N ASP A 48 -9.52 10.07 -4.59
CA ASP A 48 -8.70 11.14 -5.16
C ASP A 48 -7.75 10.66 -6.26
N VAL A 49 -7.62 9.34 -6.43
CA VAL A 49 -6.75 8.71 -7.44
C VAL A 49 -7.52 7.86 -8.44
N LEU A 50 -8.85 7.96 -8.46
CA LEU A 50 -9.74 7.24 -9.38
C LEU A 50 -10.21 8.15 -10.51
N ASN A 51 -10.33 7.58 -11.72
CA ASN A 51 -10.82 8.27 -12.92
C ASN A 51 -10.07 9.58 -13.26
N LEU A 52 -8.77 9.60 -12.99
CA LEU A 52 -7.90 10.73 -13.31
C LEU A 52 -7.71 10.88 -14.82
N SER A 53 -7.59 12.13 -15.26
CA SER A 53 -7.01 12.47 -16.56
C SER A 53 -5.50 12.20 -16.57
N THR A 54 -4.91 12.13 -17.77
CA THR A 54 -3.47 11.93 -17.93
C THR A 54 -2.66 13.03 -17.23
N ASP A 55 -3.10 14.28 -17.33
CA ASP A 55 -2.40 15.42 -16.73
C ASP A 55 -2.42 15.38 -15.20
N GLU A 56 -3.59 15.08 -14.61
CA GLU A 56 -3.71 14.91 -13.16
C GLU A 56 -2.85 13.76 -12.65
N CYS A 57 -2.84 12.63 -13.38
CA CYS A 57 -2.00 11.48 -13.07
C CYS A 57 -0.52 11.88 -13.04
N VAL A 58 -0.05 12.62 -14.04
CA VAL A 58 1.35 13.10 -14.11
C VAL A 58 1.68 14.02 -12.94
N GLN A 59 0.79 14.93 -12.54
CA GLN A 59 1.03 15.81 -11.40
C GLN A 59 1.14 15.04 -10.07
N ILE A 60 0.24 14.08 -9.86
CA ILE A 60 0.27 13.21 -8.67
C ILE A 60 1.57 12.40 -8.63
N CYS A 61 1.98 11.82 -9.77
CA CYS A 61 3.21 11.05 -9.88
C CYS A 61 4.46 11.90 -9.57
N LYS A 62 4.55 13.13 -10.12
CA LYS A 62 5.65 14.05 -9.83
C LYS A 62 5.74 14.39 -8.34
N ARG A 63 4.60 14.68 -7.71
CA ARG A 63 4.53 14.98 -6.28
C ARG A 63 4.95 13.77 -5.44
N PHE A 64 4.48 12.58 -5.80
CA PHE A 64 4.83 11.34 -5.12
C PHE A 64 6.34 11.07 -5.17
N LEU A 65 6.95 11.11 -6.35
CA LEU A 65 8.38 10.85 -6.51
C LEU A 65 9.25 11.84 -5.72
N ARG A 66 8.92 13.13 -5.70
CA ARG A 66 9.67 14.13 -4.92
C ARG A 66 9.61 13.87 -3.42
N LYS A 67 8.45 13.45 -2.92
CA LYS A 67 8.25 13.14 -1.50
C LYS A 67 8.98 11.85 -1.10
N MET A 68 8.90 10.83 -1.95
CA MET A 68 9.50 9.51 -1.66
C MET A 68 11.01 9.45 -1.91
N ALA A 69 11.56 10.35 -2.72
CA ALA A 69 13.00 10.44 -2.97
C ALA A 69 13.80 11.09 -1.81
N GLN A 70 13.12 11.56 -0.76
CA GLN A 70 13.81 12.11 0.41
C GLN A 70 14.51 10.99 1.21
N PRO A 71 15.63 11.28 1.89
CA PRO A 71 16.27 10.32 2.78
C PRO A 71 15.26 9.80 3.81
N PHE A 72 15.11 8.48 3.90
CA PHE A 72 14.20 7.81 4.82
C PHE A 72 14.98 6.96 5.81
N PRO A 73 15.47 7.54 6.92
CA PRO A 73 16.31 6.84 7.89
C PRO A 73 15.56 5.70 8.57
N ARG A 74 16.31 4.72 9.09
CA ARG A 74 15.73 3.58 9.82
C ARG A 74 15.00 3.99 11.10
N GLU A 75 15.40 5.10 11.70
CA GLU A 75 14.78 5.65 12.91
C GLU A 75 13.30 5.97 12.68
N ASP A 76 12.96 6.52 11.52
CA ASP A 76 11.57 6.81 11.14
C ASP A 76 10.73 5.54 10.89
N GLN A 77 11.38 4.39 10.75
CA GLN A 77 10.73 3.09 10.56
C GLN A 77 10.49 2.34 11.87
N LEU A 78 11.28 2.64 12.91
CA LEU A 78 11.22 1.99 14.22
C LEU A 78 9.90 2.34 14.93
N GLY A 79 9.16 1.32 15.38
CA GLY A 79 7.86 1.47 16.03
C GLY A 79 6.65 1.52 15.09
N LEU A 80 6.86 1.71 13.78
CA LEU A 80 5.79 1.64 12.76
C LEU A 80 5.90 0.38 11.90
N SER A 81 7.04 0.25 11.22
CA SER A 81 7.30 -0.81 10.22
C SER A 81 8.39 -1.80 10.65
N LEU A 82 9.33 -1.36 11.50
CA LEU A 82 10.35 -2.19 12.13
C LEU A 82 10.10 -2.22 13.64
N LEU A 83 10.30 -3.38 14.25
CA LEU A 83 10.15 -3.60 15.68
C LEU A 83 11.49 -4.05 16.25
N SER A 84 11.95 -3.41 17.32
CA SER A 84 13.10 -3.89 18.09
C SER A 84 12.68 -5.03 19.02
N SER A 85 13.66 -5.82 19.50
CA SER A 85 13.41 -6.92 20.44
C SER A 85 12.72 -6.44 21.72
N GLU A 86 13.11 -5.27 22.22
CA GLU A 86 12.53 -4.66 23.41
C GLU A 86 11.09 -4.19 23.18
N GLN A 87 10.78 -3.69 21.97
CA GLN A 87 9.43 -3.27 21.61
C GLN A 87 8.46 -4.45 21.47
N LEU A 88 8.95 -5.62 21.06
CA LEU A 88 8.15 -6.85 20.96
C LEU A 88 7.71 -7.40 22.31
N GLN A 89 8.52 -7.20 23.37
CA GLN A 89 8.21 -7.69 24.72
C GLN A 89 7.12 -6.87 25.44
N ARG A 90 6.71 -5.72 24.87
CA ARG A 90 5.64 -4.90 25.45
C ARG A 90 4.28 -5.52 25.13
N GLU A 91 3.47 -5.77 26.16
CA GLU A 91 2.11 -6.32 26.04
C GLU A 91 1.20 -5.49 25.12
N GLU A 92 1.40 -4.17 25.10
CA GLU A 92 0.67 -3.25 24.22
C GLU A 92 0.96 -3.53 22.73
N THR A 93 2.20 -3.88 22.41
CA THR A 93 2.62 -4.21 21.05
C THR A 93 2.06 -5.56 20.61
N GLN A 94 2.04 -6.55 21.51
CA GLN A 94 1.42 -7.86 21.26
C GLN A 94 -0.08 -7.74 21.00
N SER A 95 -0.80 -7.00 21.84
CA SER A 95 -2.23 -6.70 21.63
C SER A 95 -2.49 -6.04 20.28
N LYS A 96 -1.64 -5.09 19.87
CA LYS A 96 -1.72 -4.42 18.55
C LYS A 96 -1.47 -5.38 17.38
N ILE A 97 -0.57 -6.35 17.53
CA ILE A 97 -0.27 -7.36 16.52
C ILE A 97 -1.44 -8.33 16.37
N GLU A 98 -1.96 -8.86 17.47
CA GLU A 98 -3.12 -9.77 17.48
C GLU A 98 -4.34 -9.10 16.82
N HIS A 99 -4.61 -7.85 17.17
CA HIS A 99 -5.72 -7.11 16.58
C HIS A 99 -5.54 -6.86 15.06
N LYS A 100 -4.29 -6.71 14.58
CA LYS A 100 -4.00 -6.63 13.14
C LYS A 100 -4.17 -7.98 12.45
N ILE A 101 -3.74 -9.09 13.07
CA ILE A 101 -3.89 -10.45 12.52
C ILE A 101 -5.37 -10.82 12.39
N GLN A 102 -6.17 -10.55 13.41
CA GLN A 102 -7.60 -10.86 13.42
C GLN A 102 -8.36 -10.09 12.32
N LYS A 103 -7.98 -8.83 12.05
CA LYS A 103 -8.53 -8.06 10.92
C LYS A 103 -8.16 -8.64 9.55
N VAL A 104 -7.00 -9.29 9.43
CA VAL A 104 -6.56 -9.95 8.19
C VAL A 104 -7.28 -11.28 7.99
N GLU A 105 -7.55 -12.05 9.04
CA GLU A 105 -8.27 -13.34 8.94
C GLU A 105 -9.76 -13.18 8.58
N VAL A 106 -10.45 -12.22 9.21
CA VAL A 106 -11.86 -11.87 8.90
C VAL A 106 -12.01 -11.30 7.48
N THR A 107 -10.90 -10.89 6.89
CA THR A 107 -10.80 -10.30 5.56
C THR A 107 -10.64 -11.34 4.44
N ILE A 108 -10.10 -12.52 4.77
CA ILE A 108 -9.79 -13.62 3.84
C ILE A 108 -10.91 -14.68 3.85
N SER A 109 -11.71 -14.74 4.91
CA SER A 109 -12.93 -15.55 5.02
C SER A 109 -14.11 -14.86 4.33
#